data_AF-W4VNS8-F1
#
_entry.id   AF-W4VNS8-F1
#
_cell.length_a   1.000
_cell.length_b   1.000
_cell.length_c   1.000
_cell.angle_alpha   90.00
_cell.angle_beta   90.00
_cell.angle_gamma   90.00
#
_symmetry.space_group_name_H-M   'P 1'
#
loop_
_entity.id
_entity.type
_entity.pdbx_description
1 polymer ?
#
loop_
_entity_poly.entity_id
_entity_poly.type
_entity_poly.pdbx_seq_one_letter_code
_entity_poly.pdbx_strand_id
1 'polypeptide(L)' 'MATYINTLIHSGFSIKEIKESKPSEQMLVKDPTLVNELRRPMFLMIAAEK' A
#
# COMPACT_ATOMS: atom_id res chain seq x y z
N MET A 1 -5.51 -8.48 -2.09
CA MET A 1 -4.08 -8.32 -2.46
C MET A 1 -3.64 -9.32 -3.51
N ALA A 2 -3.73 -10.64 -3.26
CA ALA A 2 -3.31 -11.68 -4.19
C ALA A 2 -3.86 -11.51 -5.63
N THR A 3 -5.14 -11.15 -5.78
CA THR A 3 -5.76 -10.91 -7.09
C THR A 3 -4.99 -9.88 -7.92
N TYR A 4 -4.66 -8.71 -7.36
CA TYR A 4 -3.96 -7.65 -8.08
C TYR A 4 -2.54 -8.06 -8.48
N ILE A 5 -1.81 -8.69 -7.56
CA ILE A 5 -0.44 -9.15 -7.79
C ILE A 5 -0.42 -10.21 -8.89
N ASN A 6 -1.30 -11.21 -8.80
CA ASN A 6 -1.37 -12.29 -9.78
C ASN A 6 -1.79 -11.77 -11.16
N THR A 7 -2.71 -10.81 -11.23
CA THR A 7 -3.09 -10.17 -12.51
C THR A 7 -1.90 -9.46 -13.16
N LEU A 8 -1.09 -8.72 -12.40
CA LEU A 8 0.10 -8.06 -12.92
C LEU A 8 1.14 -9.07 -13.44
N ILE A 9 1.40 -10.12 -12.66
CA ILE A 9 2.33 -11.21 -13.03
C ILE A 9 1.85 -11.90 -14.32
N HIS A 10 0.59 -12.31 -14.39
CA HIS A 10 0.04 -12.97 -15.59
C HIS A 10 0.00 -12.05 -16.82
N SER A 11 -0.02 -10.73 -16.60
CA SER A 11 0.07 -9.73 -17.68
C SER A 11 1.51 -9.47 -18.14
N GLY A 12 2.49 -10.19 -17.58
CA GLY A 12 3.91 -10.12 -17.95
C GLY A 12 4.72 -9.07 -17.19
N PHE A 13 4.18 -8.49 -16.12
CA PHE A 13 4.92 -7.51 -15.33
C PHE A 13 5.76 -8.19 -14.24
N SER A 14 6.98 -7.68 -14.04
CA SER A 14 7.81 -7.97 -12.88
C SER A 14 7.51 -7.01 -11.75
N ILE A 15 7.10 -7.52 -10.59
CA ILE A 15 6.86 -6.71 -9.40
C ILE A 15 8.20 -6.28 -8.80
N LYS A 16 8.38 -4.98 -8.58
CA LYS A 16 9.60 -4.40 -7.99
C LYS A 16 9.42 -4.08 -6.51
N GLU A 17 8.27 -3.54 -6.15
CA GLU A 17 7.99 -3.12 -4.77
C GLU A 17 6.50 -3.15 -4.48
N ILE A 18 6.14 -3.49 -3.25
CA ILE A 18 4.78 -3.38 -2.72
C ILE A 18 4.87 -2.59 -1.42
N LYS A 19 4.04 -1.56 -1.29
CA LYS A 19 3.95 -0.73 -0.08
C LYS A 19 2.50 -0.56 0.33
N GLU A 20 2.30 -0.51 1.63
CA GLU A 20 1.02 -0.19 2.25
C GLU A 20 1.13 1.19 2.89
N SER A 21 0.09 2.02 2.80
CA SER A 21 0.09 3.32 3.46
C SER A 21 0.04 3.17 4.98
N LYS A 22 0.86 3.94 5.68
CA LYS A 22 0.71 4.18 7.12
C LYS A 22 0.80 5.69 7.39
N PRO A 23 -0.05 6.25 8.26
CA PRO A 23 0.08 7.64 8.67
C PRO A 23 1.44 7.84 9.36
N SER A 24 2.11 8.96 9.05
CA SER A 24 3.34 9.34 9.73
C SER A 24 3.05 9.86 11.14
N GLU A 25 4.06 9.89 12.01
CA GLU A 25 3.92 10.46 13.36
C GLU A 25 3.42 11.91 13.33
N GLN A 26 3.90 12.71 12.37
CA GLN A 26 3.45 14.09 12.20
C GLN A 26 1.97 14.17 11.78
N MET A 27 1.47 13.21 11.00
CA MET A 27 0.05 13.12 10.65
C MET A 27 -0.80 12.72 11.86
N LEU A 28 -0.33 11.77 12.67
CA LEU A 28 -1.01 11.35 13.90
C LEU A 28 -1.09 12.48 14.94
N VAL A 29 -0.05 13.32 15.03
CA VAL A 29 -0.05 14.50 15.91
C VAL A 29 -1.03 15.57 15.41
N LYS A 30 -1.15 15.75 14.08
CA LYS A 30 -2.08 16.72 13.49
C LYS A 30 -3.53 16.26 13.50
N ASP A 31 -3.77 14.96 13.34
CA ASP A 31 -5.08 14.34 13.38
C ASP A 31 -5.04 12.99 14.13
N PRO A 32 -5.41 12.98 15.42
CA PRO A 32 -5.46 11.77 16.23
C PRO A 32 -6.44 10.72 15.75
N THR A 33 -7.43 11.07 14.91
CA THR A 33 -8.41 10.11 14.39
C THR A 33 -7.77 9.08 13.46
N LEU A 34 -6.63 9.44 12.86
CA LEU A 34 -5.81 8.58 12.00
C LEU A 34 -5.14 7.42 12.76
N VAL A 35 -5.20 7.38 14.09
CA VAL A 35 -4.77 6.20 14.88
C VAL A 35 -5.46 4.93 14.41
N ASN A 36 -6.72 5.01 13.96
CA ASN A 36 -7.43 3.84 13.45
C ASN A 36 -6.81 3.28 12.15
N GLU A 37 -6.23 4.16 11.32
CA GLU A 37 -5.55 3.82 10.07
C GLU A 37 -4.19 3.13 10.30
N LEU A 38 -3.67 3.11 11.54
CA LEU A 38 -2.51 2.28 11.89
C LEU A 38 -2.83 0.79 11.89
N ARG A 39 -4.10 0.43 12.11
CA ARG A 39 -4.53 -0.98 12.19
C ARG A 39 -4.89 -1.56 10.83
N ARG A 40 -5.16 -0.73 9.82
CA ARG A 40 -5.56 -1.14 8.48
C ARG A 40 -5.03 -0.14 7.46
N PRO A 41 -4.22 -0.56 6.49
CA PRO A 41 -3.72 0.35 5.48
C PRO A 41 -4.85 0.80 4.54
N MET A 42 -4.91 2.11 4.32
CA MET A 42 -5.90 2.73 3.43
C MET A 42 -5.57 2.50 1.95
N PHE A 43 -4.29 2.49 1.59
CA PHE A 43 -3.80 2.31 0.23
C PHE A 43 -2.80 1.16 0.10
N LEU A 44 -2.87 0.49 -1.05
CA LEU A 44 -1.86 -0.46 -1.54
C LEU A 44 -1.21 0.13 -2.79
N MET A 45 0.11 0.30 -2.76
CA MET A 45 0.92 0.80 -3.86
C MET A 45 1.80 -0.33 -4.39
N ILE A 46 1.85 -0.50 -5.71
CA ILE A 46 2.64 -1.55 -6.36
C ILE A 46 3.47 -0.90 -7.47
N ALA A 47 4.79 -1.03 -7.37
CA ALA A 47 5.71 -0.68 -8.45
C ALA A 47 5.98 -1.93 -9.29
N ALA A 48 5.76 -1.85 -10.60
CA ALA A 48 5.95 -2.95 -11.53
C ALA A 48 6.58 -2.47 -12.85
N GLU A 49 7.38 -3.32 -13.47
CA GLU A 49 8.07 -3.08 -14.74
C GLU A 49 7.63 -4.15 -15.74
N LYS A 50 7.56 -3.80 -17.03
CA LYS A 50 7.22 -4.74 -18.10
C LYS A 50 8.47 -5.16 -18.87
#